data_AF-A0A202CH65-F1
#
_entry.id   AF-A0A202CH65-F1
#
_cell.length_a   1.000
_cell.length_b   1.000
_cell.length_c   1.000
_cell.angle_alpha   90.00
_cell.angle_beta   90.00
_cell.angle_gamma   90.00
#
_symmetry.space_group_name_H-M   'P 1'
#
loop_
_entity.id
_entity.type
_entity.pdbx_description
1 polymer ?
#
loop_
_entity_poly.entity_id
_entity_poly.type
_entity_poly.pdbx_seq_one_letter_code
_entity_poly.pdbx_strand_id
1 'polypeptide(L)' 'MNKFLFAAALIVSGLLVGCNQLTQYTITEQEINQSLAKHNNFSKDIGLPGVADAHIVLTNLTSQIGREEPN' A
#
# COMPACT_ATOMS: atom_id res chain seq x y z
N MET A 1 -2.08 -45.76 3.55
CA MET A 1 -1.45 -44.88 2.54
C MET A 1 -2.14 -43.53 2.38
N ASN A 2 -3.48 -43.43 2.37
CA ASN A 2 -4.17 -42.19 2.01
C ASN A 2 -3.98 -41.00 2.97
N LYS A 3 -3.81 -41.25 4.29
CA LYS A 3 -3.63 -40.18 5.29
C LYS A 3 -2.27 -39.47 5.19
N PHE A 4 -1.22 -40.18 4.79
CA PHE A 4 0.12 -39.62 4.60
C PHE A 4 0.19 -38.76 3.34
N LEU A 5 -0.48 -39.18 2.27
CA LEU A 5 -0.60 -38.38 1.05
C LEU A 5 -1.35 -37.07 1.31
N PHE A 6 -2.40 -37.11 2.12
CA PHE A 6 -3.15 -35.92 2.51
C PHE A 6 -2.32 -34.95 3.35
N ALA A 7 -1.55 -35.46 4.32
CA ALA A 7 -0.67 -34.65 5.15
C ALA A 7 0.46 -34.00 4.33
N ALA A 8 1.06 -34.76 3.41
CA ALA A 8 2.09 -34.24 2.51
C ALA A 8 1.54 -33.15 1.58
N ALA A 9 0.34 -33.35 1.02
CA ALA A 9 -0.32 -32.36 0.17
C ALA A 9 -0.59 -31.04 0.90
N LEU A 10 -1.02 -31.12 2.17
CA LEU A 10 -1.27 -29.93 3.00
C LEU A 10 0.01 -29.13 3.28
N ILE A 11 1.10 -29.82 3.63
CA ILE A 11 2.40 -29.18 3.88
C ILE A 11 2.94 -28.50 2.61
N VAL A 12 2.86 -29.18 1.47
CA VAL A 12 3.31 -28.62 0.18
C VAL A 12 2.47 -27.42 -0.21
N SER A 13 1.14 -27.47 -0.02
CA SER A 13 0.27 -26.32 -0.29
C SER A 13 0.60 -25.13 0.61
N GLY A 14 0.82 -25.34 1.92
CA GLY A 14 1.19 -24.27 2.85
C GLY A 14 2.53 -23.61 2.54
N LEU A 15 3.53 -24.39 2.14
CA LEU A 15 4.82 -23.88 1.69
C LEU A 15 4.69 -23.02 0.42
N LEU A 16 3.89 -23.45 -0.55
CA LEU A 16 3.68 -22.72 -1.80
C LEU A 16 3.02 -21.35 -1.59
N VAL A 17 2.02 -21.24 -0.71
CA VAL A 17 1.39 -19.93 -0.42
C VAL A 17 2.29 -19.06 0.46
N GLY A 18 3.11 -19.66 1.32
CA GLY A 18 4.03 -18.95 2.21
C GLY A 18 5.30 -18.39 1.54
N CYS A 19 5.76 -18.99 0.44
CA CYS A 19 6.97 -18.54 -0.26
C CYS A 19 6.90 -17.09 -0.79
N ASN A 20 5.71 -16.61 -1.15
CA ASN A 20 5.57 -15.27 -1.72
C ASN A 20 5.80 -14.16 -0.68
N GLN A 21 5.26 -14.30 0.54
CA GLN A 21 5.43 -13.32 1.63
C GLN A 21 6.78 -13.39 2.36
N LEU A 22 7.48 -14.52 2.27
CA LEU A 22 8.78 -14.70 2.95
C LEU A 22 9.95 -14.00 2.23
N THR A 23 9.77 -13.67 0.95
CA THR A 23 10.82 -13.03 0.13
C THR A 23 10.40 -11.67 -0.41
N GLN A 24 9.10 -11.38 -0.46
CA GLN A 24 8.57 -10.13 -0.99
C GLN A 24 7.61 -9.51 0.02
N TYR A 25 7.91 -8.28 0.42
CA TYR A 25 6.98 -7.44 1.16
C TYR A 25 6.22 -6.58 0.16
N THR A 26 4.96 -6.91 -0.08
CA THR A 26 4.08 -6.13 -0.97
C THR A 26 3.37 -5.08 -0.15
N ILE A 27 3.51 -3.81 -0.55
CA ILE A 27 2.71 -2.72 0.01
C ILE A 27 1.52 -2.49 -0.91
N THR A 28 0.32 -2.57 -0.34
CA THR A 28 -0.94 -2.36 -1.05
C THR A 28 -1.36 -0.88 -1.06
N GLU A 29 -2.22 -0.51 -2.01
CA GLU A 29 -2.85 0.84 -2.06
C GLU A 29 -3.53 1.19 -0.72
N GLN A 30 -4.15 0.21 -0.06
CA GLN A 30 -4.80 0.42 1.23
C GLN A 30 -3.80 0.75 2.34
N GLU A 31 -2.66 0.06 2.40
CA GLU A 31 -1.60 0.34 3.38
C GLU A 31 -0.98 1.72 3.14
N ILE A 32 -0.78 2.12 1.89
CA ILE A 32 -0.34 3.48 1.54
C ILE A 32 -1.39 4.49 2.01
N ASN A 33 -2.67 4.30 1.69
CA ASN A 33 -3.75 5.21 2.09
C ASN A 33 -3.85 5.36 3.61
N GLN A 34 -3.68 4.26 4.35
CA GLN A 34 -3.69 4.30 5.80
C GLN A 34 -2.45 5.01 6.36
N SER A 35 -1.29 4.86 5.72
CA SER A 35 -0.08 5.60 6.07
C SER A 35 -0.24 7.10 5.76
N LEU A 36 -0.80 7.44 4.60
CA LEU A 36 -1.12 8.82 4.23
C LEU A 36 -2.10 9.43 5.22
N ALA A 37 -3.15 8.71 5.64
CA ALA A 37 -4.08 9.21 6.66
C ALA A 37 -3.42 9.52 8.01
N LYS A 38 -2.35 8.81 8.38
CA LYS A 38 -1.62 9.02 9.64
C LYS A 38 -0.55 10.12 9.55
N HIS A 39 0.11 10.23 8.41
CA HIS A 39 1.30 11.08 8.27
C HIS A 39 1.05 12.34 7.44
N ASN A 40 -0.02 12.41 6.66
CA ASN A 40 -0.34 13.57 5.86
C ASN A 40 -0.76 14.75 6.77
N ASN A 41 0.17 15.67 6.96
CA ASN A 41 -0.03 16.97 7.58
C ASN A 41 0.32 18.07 6.59
N PHE A 42 -0.06 17.89 5.32
CA PHE A 42 0.22 18.88 4.29
C PHE A 42 -0.65 20.12 4.53
N SER A 43 0.00 21.18 4.98
CA SER A 43 -0.53 22.52 5.16
C SER A 43 0.53 23.50 4.67
N LYS A 44 0.25 24.20 3.58
CA LYS A 44 1.20 25.10 2.91
C LYS A 44 0.48 26.31 2.34
N ASP A 45 1.14 27.45 2.47
CA ASP A 45 0.77 28.66 1.75
C ASP A 45 1.36 28.60 0.35
N ILE A 46 0.53 28.88 -0.66
CA ILE A 46 0.95 28.99 -2.05
C ILE A 46 0.56 30.36 -2.59
N GLY A 47 1.30 30.82 -3.60
CA GLY A 47 1.06 32.10 -4.26
C GLY A 47 2.10 33.15 -3.89
N LEU A 48 1.79 34.39 -4.23
CA LEU A 48 2.63 35.57 -4.01
C LEU A 48 1.99 36.41 -2.91
N PRO A 49 2.58 36.45 -1.69
CA PRO A 49 2.08 37.26 -0.59
C PRO A 49 1.87 38.71 -1.01
N GLY A 50 0.67 39.24 -0.78
CA GLY A 50 0.32 40.62 -1.14
C GLY A 50 -0.11 40.84 -2.59
N VAL A 51 -0.14 39.80 -3.43
CA VAL A 51 -0.77 39.84 -4.77
C VAL A 51 -1.92 38.85 -4.84
N ALA A 52 -1.63 37.58 -4.54
CA ALA A 52 -2.60 36.51 -4.44
C ALA A 52 -1.95 35.35 -3.69
N ASP A 53 -2.45 35.07 -2.48
CA ASP A 53 -2.02 33.97 -1.64
C ASP A 53 -3.20 33.07 -1.25
N ALA A 54 -2.91 31.79 -1.04
CA ALA A 54 -3.88 30.81 -0.61
C ALA A 54 -3.24 29.82 0.37
N HIS A 55 -3.92 29.56 1.47
CA HIS A 55 -3.57 28.50 2.40
C HIS A 55 -4.23 27.18 1.96
N ILE A 56 -3.43 26.16 1.68
CA ILE A 56 -3.92 24.85 1.24
C ILE A 56 -3.65 23.79 2.31
N VAL A 57 -4.70 23.04 2.63
CA VAL A 57 -4.62 21.82 3.44
C VAL A 57 -5.11 20.65 2.59
N LEU A 58 -4.29 19.62 2.39
CA LEU A 58 -4.71 18.40 1.68
C LEU A 58 -5.14 17.35 2.71
N THR A 59 -6.37 16.85 2.58
CA THR A 59 -6.92 15.77 3.39
C THR A 59 -7.46 14.65 2.49
N ASN A 60 -7.74 13.48 3.08
CA ASN A 60 -8.34 12.33 2.37
C ASN A 60 -7.57 11.87 1.12
N LEU A 61 -6.24 11.83 1.18
CA LEU A 61 -5.41 11.32 0.08
C LEU A 61 -5.70 9.84 -0.19
N THR A 62 -5.85 9.50 -1.46
CA THR A 62 -6.07 8.13 -1.93
C THR A 62 -5.11 7.83 -3.09
N SER A 63 -4.26 6.83 -2.92
CA SER A 63 -3.27 6.34 -3.87
C SER A 63 -3.86 5.30 -4.81
N GLN A 64 -3.42 5.34 -6.06
CA GLN A 64 -3.57 4.30 -7.07
C GLN A 64 -2.18 3.91 -7.57
N ILE A 65 -1.85 2.63 -7.57
CA ILE A 65 -0.50 2.12 -7.90
C ILE A 65 -0.55 1.44 -9.27
N GLY A 66 0.27 1.91 -10.22
CA GLY A 66 0.52 1.19 -11.48
C GLY A 66 -0.66 1.14 -12.47
N ARG A 67 -1.68 2.01 -12.31
CA ARG A 67 -2.94 1.96 -13.10
C ARG A 67 -2.83 2.63 -14.47
N GLU A 68 -2.06 3.72 -14.55
CA GLU A 68 -1.82 4.47 -15.78
C GLU A 68 -0.39 4.27 -16.25
N GLU A 69 0.57 4.69 -15.44
CA GLU A 69 1.99 4.42 -15.64
C GLU A 69 2.41 3.24 -14.75
N PRO A 70 3.20 2.28 -15.25
CA PRO A 70 3.65 1.12 -14.47
C PRO A 70 4.54 1.45 -13.26
N ASN A 71 5.01 2.70 -13.14
CA ASN A 71 6.11 3.15 -12.30
C ASN A 71 5.69 4.12 -11.19
#